data_AF-A0A9E4TG91-F1
#
_entry.id   AF-A0A9E4TG91-F1
#
_cell.length_a   1.000
_cell.length_b   1.000
_cell.length_c   1.000
_cell.angle_alpha   90.00
_cell.angle_beta   90.00
_cell.angle_gamma   90.00
#
_symmetry.space_group_name_H-M   'P 1'
#
loop_
_entity.id
_entity.type
_entity.pdbx_description
1 polymer ?
#
loop_
_entity_poly.entity_id
_entity_poly.type
_entity_poly.pdbx_seq_one_letter_code
_entity_poly.pdbx_strand_id
1 'polypeptide(L)'
;LGMISAGVILQLPAYAQMERDYTGLYALLGYLDKLYSLGLTLDQLRVQSERQTEAINENVAEDSRLKAWLTEMESAYDAERSGDGPSEDTKLSPELESFLRDVEGRLN
;
A
#
# COMPACT_ATOMS: atom_id res chain seq x y z
N LEU A 1 -7.58 -31.58 -10.72
CA LEU A 1 -8.44 -30.48 -10.23
C LEU A 1 -7.56 -29.26 -10.03
N GLY A 2 -7.91 -28.11 -10.62
CA GLY A 2 -7.18 -26.85 -10.41
C GLY A 2 -7.67 -26.13 -9.15
N MET A 3 -6.74 -25.59 -8.36
CA MET A 3 -7.05 -24.74 -7.21
C MET A 3 -7.26 -23.30 -7.70
N ILE A 4 -8.29 -22.61 -7.22
CA ILE A 4 -8.47 -21.18 -7.50
C ILE A 4 -7.47 -20.44 -6.59
N SER A 5 -6.56 -19.66 -7.18
CA SER A 5 -5.62 -18.81 -6.45
C SER A 5 -5.86 -17.33 -6.78
N ALA A 6 -5.63 -16.48 -5.80
CA ALA A 6 -5.59 -15.03 -5.96
C ALA A 6 -4.38 -14.48 -5.20
N GLY A 7 -3.69 -13.51 -5.78
CA GLY A 7 -2.61 -12.76 -5.16
C GLY A 7 -3.06 -11.35 -4.82
N VAL A 8 -2.59 -10.82 -3.68
CA VAL A 8 -2.78 -9.42 -3.30
C VAL A 8 -1.40 -8.82 -3.13
N ILE A 9 -1.15 -7.70 -3.81
CA ILE A 9 0.08 -6.91 -3.65
C ILE A 9 -0.32 -5.58 -3.03
N LEU A 10 0.36 -5.22 -1.95
CA LEU A 10 0.16 -3.95 -1.28
C LEU A 10 1.39 -3.08 -1.52
N GLN A 11 1.19 -1.92 -2.15
CA GLN A 11 2.24 -0.93 -2.33
C GLN A 11 2.30 -0.05 -1.08
N LEU A 12 3.45 -0.07 -0.42
CA LEU A 12 3.70 0.68 0.81
C LEU A 12 4.66 1.83 0.54
N PRO A 13 4.56 2.95 1.28
CA PRO A 13 5.47 4.06 1.09
C PRO A 13 6.91 3.66 1.45
N ALA A 14 7.83 3.80 0.49
CA ALA A 14 9.21 3.33 0.64
C ALA A 14 10.04 4.10 1.68
N TYR A 15 9.60 5.31 2.05
CA TYR A 15 10.25 6.15 3.06
C TYR A 15 9.97 5.68 4.50
N ALA A 16 8.94 4.86 4.69
CA ALA A 16 8.61 4.29 5.98
C ALA A 16 9.45 3.00 6.17
N GLN A 17 10.73 3.13 6.54
CA GLN A 17 11.50 1.98 7.01
C GLN A 17 10.97 1.55 8.38
N MET A 18 9.97 0.67 8.40
CA MET A 18 9.30 0.23 9.62
C MET A 18 9.69 -1.22 9.95
N GLU A 19 10.07 -1.50 11.20
CA GLU A 19 10.19 -2.89 11.69
C GLU A 19 8.84 -3.62 11.67
N ARG A 20 7.75 -2.88 11.87
CA ARG A 20 6.37 -3.37 11.78
C ARG A 20 5.52 -2.35 11.04
N ASP A 21 4.75 -2.80 10.07
CA ASP A 21 3.80 -1.96 9.36
C ASP A 21 2.36 -2.33 9.78
N TYR A 22 1.82 -1.54 10.71
CA TYR A 22 0.43 -1.68 11.15
C TYR A 22 -0.54 -1.11 10.14
N THR A 23 -0.12 -0.09 9.38
CA THR A 23 -0.93 0.55 8.34
C THR A 23 -1.21 -0.43 7.21
N GLY A 24 -0.16 -1.07 6.69
CA GLY A 24 -0.26 -2.06 5.64
C GLY A 24 -1.02 -3.30 6.09
N LEU A 25 -0.76 -3.78 7.31
CA LEU A 25 -1.48 -4.93 7.87
C LEU A 25 -2.98 -4.63 8.04
N TYR A 26 -3.33 -3.44 8.54
CA TYR A 26 -4.73 -3.01 8.68
C TYR A 26 -5.44 -2.95 7.33
N ALA A 27 -4.79 -2.36 6.32
CA ALA A 27 -5.33 -2.26 4.98
C ALA A 27 -5.57 -3.64 4.34
N LEU A 28 -4.58 -4.54 4.42
CA LEU A 28 -4.68 -5.88 3.84
C LEU A 28 -5.78 -6.70 4.52
N LEU A 29 -5.78 -6.76 5.85
CA LEU A 29 -6.78 -7.54 6.58
C LEU A 29 -8.18 -6.95 6.42
N GLY A 30 -8.31 -5.62 6.39
CA GLY A 30 -9.58 -4.96 6.12
C GLY A 30 -10.09 -5.22 4.69
N TYR A 31 -9.21 -5.34 3.70
CA TYR A 31 -9.59 -5.73 2.35
C TYR A 31 -10.06 -7.18 2.28
N LEU A 32 -9.31 -8.11 2.89
CA LEU A 32 -9.67 -9.53 2.94
C LEU A 32 -10.98 -9.78 3.69
N ASP A 33 -11.19 -9.07 4.81
CA ASP A 33 -12.44 -9.15 5.57
C ASP A 33 -13.63 -8.68 4.74
N LYS A 34 -13.50 -7.59 3.97
CA LYS A 34 -14.54 -7.14 3.05
C LYS A 34 -14.81 -8.12 1.92
N LEU A 35 -13.77 -8.73 1.37
CA LEU A 35 -13.89 -9.65 0.23
C LEU A 35 -14.53 -10.98 0.63
N TYR A 36 -14.18 -11.50 1.81
CA TYR A 36 -14.57 -12.84 2.24
C TYR A 36 -15.52 -12.86 3.44
N SER A 37 -15.87 -11.70 4.03
CA SER A 37 -16.71 -11.58 5.22
C SER A 37 -16.22 -12.43 6.39
N LEU A 38 -14.93 -12.29 6.73
CA LEU A 38 -14.24 -13.15 7.70
C LEU A 38 -14.63 -12.87 9.16
N GLY A 39 -15.20 -11.69 9.44
CA GLY A 39 -15.57 -11.27 10.79
C GLY A 39 -14.36 -10.86 11.64
N LEU A 40 -13.31 -10.30 11.02
CA LEU A 40 -12.11 -9.90 11.74
C LEU A 40 -12.38 -8.70 12.66
N THR A 41 -11.94 -8.80 13.91
CA THR A 41 -11.95 -7.66 14.85
C THR A 41 -10.67 -6.84 14.68
N LEU A 42 -10.76 -5.70 13.99
CA LEU A 42 -9.59 -4.89 13.61
C LEU A 42 -9.40 -3.62 14.45
N ASP A 43 -10.21 -3.39 15.49
CA ASP A 43 -10.19 -2.13 16.26
C ASP A 43 -8.84 -1.80 16.88
N GLN A 44 -8.19 -2.79 17.52
CA GLN A 44 -6.87 -2.56 18.12
C GLN A 44 -5.83 -2.27 17.04
N LEU A 45 -5.90 -2.98 15.92
CA LEU A 45 -4.98 -2.79 14.80
C LEU A 45 -5.15 -1.41 14.17
N ARG A 46 -6.39 -0.93 14.04
CA ARG A 46 -6.71 0.44 13.61
C ARG A 46 -6.06 1.49 14.52
N VAL A 47 -6.17 1.32 15.84
CA VAL A 47 -5.55 2.24 16.80
C VAL A 47 -4.02 2.23 16.68
N GLN A 48 -3.41 1.07 16.44
CA GLN A 48 -1.96 0.98 16.22
C GLN A 48 -1.54 1.64 14.90
N SER A 49 -2.32 1.47 13.82
CA SER A 49 -2.03 2.13 12.54
C SER A 49 -2.15 3.65 12.66
N GLU A 50 -3.18 4.16 13.33
CA GLU A 50 -3.38 5.61 13.54
C GLU A 50 -2.19 6.22 14.29
N ARG A 51 -1.78 5.62 15.41
CA ARG A 51 -0.61 6.05 16.18
C ARG A 51 0.68 5.99 15.39
N GLN A 52 0.82 4.97 14.56
CA GLN A 52 1.98 4.80 13.70
C GLN A 52 2.04 5.92 12.64
N THR A 53 0.92 6.25 12.02
CA THR A 53 0.82 7.37 11.06
C THR A 53 1.14 8.70 11.73
N GLU A 54 0.62 8.96 12.93
CA GLU A 54 0.92 10.17 13.70
C GLU A 54 2.43 10.30 13.98
N ALA A 55 3.06 9.23 14.46
CA ALA A 55 4.50 9.24 14.74
C ALA A 55 5.34 9.48 13.47
N ILE A 56 4.97 8.92 12.32
CA ILE A 56 5.65 9.22 11.05
C ILE A 56 5.50 10.70 10.71
N ASN A 57 4.29 11.25 10.80
CA ASN A 57 4.01 12.64 10.46
C ASN A 57 4.78 13.62 11.35
N GLU A 58 4.92 13.33 12.64
CA GLU A 58 5.73 14.11 13.57
C GLU A 58 7.20 14.13 13.13
N ASN A 59 7.79 12.96 12.84
CA ASN A 59 9.18 12.87 12.37
C ASN A 59 9.41 13.63 11.06
N VAL A 60 8.46 13.54 10.11
CA VAL A 60 8.53 14.28 8.85
C VAL A 60 8.43 15.79 9.07
N ALA A 61 7.62 16.23 10.04
CA ALA A 61 7.45 17.66 10.33
C ALA A 61 8.72 18.32 10.89
N GLU A 62 9.60 17.55 11.54
CA GLU A 62 10.86 18.05 12.11
C GLU A 62 11.94 18.30 11.04
N ASP A 63 11.85 17.67 9.86
CA ASP A 63 12.79 17.86 8.76
C ASP A 63 12.11 18.48 7.53
N SER A 64 12.37 19.79 7.32
CA SER A 64 11.82 20.54 6.19
C SER A 64 12.23 20.00 4.81
N ARG A 65 13.39 19.35 4.71
CA ARG A 65 13.86 18.74 3.44
C ARG A 65 13.12 17.44 3.19
N LEU A 66 12.99 16.61 4.22
CA LEU A 66 12.21 15.38 4.15
C LEU A 66 10.75 15.67 3.80
N LYS A 67 10.16 16.70 4.43
CA LYS A 67 8.81 17.17 4.13
C LYS A 67 8.65 17.60 2.67
N ALA A 68 9.56 18.41 2.16
CA ALA A 68 9.50 18.88 0.77
C ALA A 68 9.61 17.71 -0.23
N TRP A 69 10.53 16.77 0.02
CA TRP A 69 10.68 15.57 -0.79
C TRP A 69 9.45 14.68 -0.74
N LEU A 70 8.86 14.49 0.45
CA LEU A 70 7.63 13.70 0.60
C LEU A 70 6.47 14.31 -0.18
N THR A 71 6.27 15.63 -0.09
CA THR A 71 5.22 16.33 -0.83
C THR A 71 5.37 16.18 -2.35
N GLU A 72 6.60 16.14 -2.87
CA GLU A 72 6.84 15.87 -4.29
C GLU A 72 6.43 14.44 -4.67
N MET A 73 6.77 13.45 -3.84
CA MET A 73 6.36 12.06 -4.06
C MET A 73 4.84 11.87 -3.99
N GLU A 74 4.19 12.50 -3.02
CA GLU A 74 2.72 12.48 -2.88
C GLU A 74 2.06 13.14 -4.09
N SER A 75 2.58 14.27 -4.56
CA SER A 75 2.07 14.94 -5.76
C SER A 75 2.20 14.09 -7.01
N ALA A 76 3.27 13.31 -7.15
CA ALA A 76 3.43 12.39 -8.28
C ALA A 76 2.40 11.25 -8.21
N TYR A 77 2.20 10.67 -7.01
CA TYR A 77 1.21 9.63 -6.77
C TYR A 77 -0.23 10.11 -7.04
N ASP A 78 -0.56 11.31 -6.58
CA ASP A 78 -1.88 11.91 -6.81
C ASP A 78 -2.09 12.26 -8.29
N ALA A 79 -1.07 12.69 -9.01
CA ALA A 79 -1.16 12.98 -10.44
C ALA A 79 -1.48 11.72 -11.27
N GLU A 80 -0.87 10.57 -10.94
CA GLU A 80 -1.19 9.28 -11.54
C GLU A 80 -2.65 8.88 -11.27
N ARG A 81 -3.15 9.18 -10.06
CA ARG A 81 -4.53 8.83 -9.64
C ARG A 81 -5.60 9.81 -10.16
N SER A 82 -5.22 11.04 -10.45
CA SER A 82 -6.10 12.11 -10.95
C SER A 82 -6.31 12.07 -12.46
N GLY A 83 -5.45 11.34 -13.18
CA GLY A 83 -5.46 11.26 -14.65
C GLY A 83 -6.53 10.33 -15.24
N ASP A 84 -7.04 9.38 -14.46
CA ASP A 84 -8.12 8.50 -14.88
C ASP A 84 -9.00 8.19 -13.64
N GLY A 85 -10.28 8.55 -13.72
CA GLY A 85 -11.30 7.85 -12.91
C GLY A 85 -11.25 6.35 -13.25
N PRO A 86 -11.91 5.44 -12.50
CA PRO A 86 -11.80 4.01 -12.75
C PRO A 86 -12.21 3.68 -14.19
N SER A 87 -11.21 3.59 -15.06
CA SER A 87 -11.34 3.22 -16.47
C SER A 87 -11.45 1.70 -16.49
N GLU A 88 -12.41 1.18 -17.25
CA GLU A 88 -12.71 -0.26 -17.32
C GLU A 88 -11.51 -1.11 -17.80
N ASP A 89 -10.45 -0.47 -18.31
CA ASP A 89 -9.14 -1.05 -18.60
C ASP A 89 -8.09 -0.56 -17.58
N THR A 90 -8.08 -1.13 -16.38
CA THR A 90 -7.01 -0.89 -15.39
C THR A 90 -5.73 -1.62 -15.83
N LYS A 91 -4.98 -1.03 -16.76
CA LYS A 91 -3.65 -1.53 -17.12
C LYS A 91 -2.68 -1.28 -15.98
N LEU A 92 -1.88 -2.28 -15.66
CA LEU A 92 -0.81 -2.14 -14.66
C LEU A 92 0.20 -1.09 -15.15
N SER A 93 0.84 -0.37 -14.23
CA SER A 93 1.98 0.46 -14.60
C SER A 93 3.10 -0.42 -15.18
N PRO A 94 3.91 0.08 -16.13
CA PRO A 94 5.03 -0.67 -16.70
C PRO A 94 5.98 -1.25 -15.64
N GLU A 95 6.19 -0.51 -14.55
CA GLU A 95 7.03 -0.89 -13.42
C GLU A 95 6.44 -2.09 -12.67
N LEU A 96 5.13 -2.06 -12.39
CA LEU A 96 4.43 -3.16 -11.72
C LEU A 96 4.40 -4.42 -12.61
N GLU A 97 4.20 -4.24 -13.91
CA GLU A 97 4.26 -5.32 -14.90
C GLU A 97 5.63 -5.97 -14.96
N SER A 98 6.71 -5.17 -14.94
CA SER A 98 8.09 -5.68 -14.89
C SER A 98 8.36 -6.44 -13.60
N PHE A 99 7.94 -5.88 -12.47
CA PHE A 99 8.07 -6.52 -11.17
C PHE A 99 7.37 -7.89 -11.13
N LEU A 100 6.13 -7.97 -11.63
CA LEU A 100 5.39 -9.23 -11.68
C LEU A 100 6.08 -10.30 -12.53
N ARG A 101 6.63 -9.90 -13.69
CA ARG A 101 7.41 -10.80 -14.55
C ARG A 101 8.67 -11.32 -13.84
N ASP A 102 9.36 -10.47 -13.08
CA ASP A 102 10.54 -10.87 -12.30
C ASP A 102 10.18 -11.85 -11.17
N VAL A 103 9.04 -11.63 -10.50
CA VAL A 103 8.53 -12.54 -9.46
C VAL A 103 8.14 -13.89 -10.05
N GLU A 104 7.43 -13.90 -11.19
CA GLU A 104 7.06 -15.13 -11.90
C GLU A 104 8.30 -15.91 -12.37
N GLY A 105 9.32 -15.23 -12.90
CA GLY A 105 10.57 -15.84 -13.33
C GLY A 105 11.40 -16.46 -12.20
N ARG A 106 11.16 -16.07 -10.93
CA ARG A 106 11.82 -16.64 -9.74
C ARG A 106 11.06 -17.81 -9.12
N LEU A 107 9.78 -17.98 -9.46
CA LEU A 107 8.92 -19.04 -8.94
C LEU A 107 8.88 -20.29 -9.85
N ASN A 108 9.44 -20.18 -11.06
CA ASN A 108 9.64 -21.28 -12.03
C ASN A 108 11.08 -21.80 -12.00
#